data_AF-A0AAV6NMZ6-F1
#
_entry.id   AF-A0AAV6NMZ6-F1
#
_cell.length_a   1.000
_cell.length_b   1.000
_cell.length_c   1.000
_cell.angle_alpha   90.00
_cell.angle_beta   90.00
_cell.angle_gamma   90.00
#
_symmetry.space_group_name_H-M   'P 1'
#
loop_
_entity.id
_entity.type
_entity.pdbx_description
1 polymer ?
#
loop_
_entity_poly.entity_id
_entity_poly.type
_entity_poly.pdbx_seq_one_letter_code
_entity_poly.pdbx_strand_id
1 'polypeptide(L)'
;MSRPSTMSKAWTLFFLDQLLTYITLAAGTVSTEVLYLAYNGDTEITWSAACGSFGKFCSKATASVVITFVVVAVYAFISILSSYKLFGRYSAPMPDPSKQLEISAFSGRC
;
A
#
# COMPACT_ATOMS: atom_id res chain seq x y z
N MET A 1 -19.60 -17.79 10.05
CA MET A 1 -20.21 -16.80 9.14
C MET A 1 -19.89 -15.40 9.64
N SER A 2 -19.08 -14.63 8.90
CA SER A 2 -18.78 -13.23 9.24
C SER A 2 -20.01 -12.37 8.94
N ARG A 3 -20.47 -11.55 9.89
CA ARG A 3 -21.62 -10.66 9.71
C ARG A 3 -21.36 -9.67 8.55
N PRO A 4 -22.32 -9.39 7.65
CA PRO A 4 -22.13 -8.52 6.47
C PRO A 4 -21.54 -7.13 6.81
N SER A 5 -21.94 -6.56 7.94
CA SER A 5 -21.43 -5.26 8.42
C SER A 5 -19.95 -5.28 8.79
N THR A 6 -19.39 -6.44 9.14
CA THR A 6 -17.97 -6.60 9.49
C THR A 6 -17.11 -6.74 8.23
N MET A 7 -17.65 -7.35 7.16
CA MET A 7 -16.97 -7.46 5.87
C MET A 7 -16.79 -6.11 5.19
N SER A 8 -17.82 -5.25 5.20
CA SER A 8 -17.71 -3.89 4.63
C SER A 8 -16.63 -3.07 5.34
N LYS A 9 -16.55 -3.13 6.67
CA LYS A 9 -15.51 -2.43 7.45
C LYS A 9 -14.10 -2.94 7.13
N ALA A 10 -13.92 -4.25 6.99
CA ALA A 10 -12.61 -4.83 6.67
C ALA A 10 -12.12 -4.38 5.29
N TRP A 11 -13.01 -4.34 4.29
CA TRP A 11 -12.68 -3.80 2.97
C TRP A 11 -12.31 -2.31 3.04
N THR A 12 -13.10 -1.48 3.75
CA THR A 12 -12.79 -0.05 3.89
C THR A 12 -11.43 0.17 4.54
N LEU A 13 -11.09 -0.57 5.60
CA LEU A 13 -9.78 -0.48 6.24
C LEU A 13 -8.66 -0.87 5.28
N PHE A 14 -8.78 -2.00 4.59
CA PHE A 14 -7.79 -2.43 3.60
C PHE A 14 -7.57 -1.39 2.49
N PHE A 15 -8.65 -0.81 1.95
CA PHE A 15 -8.54 0.25 0.95
C PHE A 15 -7.83 1.50 1.47
N LEU A 16 -8.15 1.93 2.70
CA LEU A 16 -7.49 3.07 3.34
C LEU A 16 -6.00 2.80 3.61
N ASP A 17 -5.67 1.62 4.12
CA ASP A 17 -4.28 1.20 4.37
C ASP A 17 -3.46 1.22 3.08
N GLN A 18 -4.03 0.69 1.99
CA GLN A 18 -3.38 0.67 0.68
C GLN A 18 -3.20 2.08 0.12
N LEU A 19 -4.24 2.92 0.20
CA LEU A 19 -4.20 4.30 -0.27
C LEU A 19 -3.12 5.13 0.45
N LEU A 20 -3.07 5.05 1.78
CA LEU A 20 -2.07 5.75 2.60
C LEU A 20 -0.65 5.28 2.29
N THR A 21 -0.45 3.97 2.09
CA THR A 21 0.84 3.41 1.68
C THR A 21 1.33 4.04 0.37
N TYR A 22 0.48 4.07 -0.65
CA TYR A 22 0.87 4.61 -1.97
C TYR A 22 1.09 6.12 -1.96
N ILE A 23 0.22 6.90 -1.32
CA ILE A 23 0.39 8.36 -1.25
C ILE A 23 1.68 8.71 -0.52
N THR A 24 1.97 8.04 0.59
CA THR A 24 3.18 8.31 1.38
C THR A 24 4.44 7.88 0.63
N LEU A 25 4.39 6.75 -0.08
CA LEU A 25 5.49 6.31 -0.95
C LEU A 25 5.75 7.33 -2.06
N ALA A 26 4.70 7.78 -2.76
CA ALA A 26 4.83 8.78 -3.81
C ALA A 26 5.43 10.09 -3.27
N ALA A 27 4.95 10.57 -2.12
CA ALA A 27 5.49 11.75 -1.46
C ALA A 27 6.98 11.57 -1.07
N GLY A 28 7.35 10.40 -0.52
CA GLY A 28 8.73 10.06 -0.19
C GLY A 28 9.64 10.02 -1.41
N THR A 29 9.20 9.40 -2.51
CA THR A 29 9.94 9.34 -3.77
C THR A 29 10.16 10.74 -4.34
N VAL A 30 9.10 11.54 -4.49
CA VAL A 30 9.23 12.92 -5.00
C VAL A 30 10.16 13.76 -4.11
N SER A 31 10.06 13.62 -2.79
CA SER A 31 10.95 14.32 -1.86
C SER A 31 12.41 13.88 -2.02
N THR A 32 12.64 12.61 -2.32
CA THR A 32 13.99 12.06 -2.56
C THR A 32 14.59 12.63 -3.83
N GLU A 33 13.84 12.68 -4.92
CA GLU A 33 14.28 13.26 -6.19
C GLU A 33 14.62 14.75 -6.05
N VAL A 34 13.74 15.52 -5.40
CA VAL A 34 13.99 16.95 -5.14
C VAL A 34 15.23 17.14 -4.26
N LEU A 35 15.41 16.29 -3.25
CA LEU A 35 16.59 16.34 -2.38
C LEU A 35 17.86 15.96 -3.13
N TYR A 36 17.80 14.98 -4.03
CA TYR A 36 18.90 14.57 -4.89
C TYR A 36 19.35 15.72 -5.79
N LEU A 37 18.41 16.42 -6.44
CA LEU A 37 18.68 17.64 -7.20
C LEU A 37 19.23 18.76 -6.32
N ALA A 38 18.76 18.89 -5.08
CA ALA A 38 19.28 19.90 -4.16
C ALA A 38 20.74 19.63 -3.76
N TYR A 39 21.17 18.37 -3.66
CA TYR A 39 22.55 18.00 -3.37
C TYR A 39 23.47 18.07 -4.58
N ASN A 40 23.06 17.49 -5.70
CA ASN A 40 23.93 17.30 -6.87
C ASN A 40 23.76 18.38 -7.94
N GLY A 41 22.59 19.03 -7.99
CA GLY A 41 22.19 19.86 -9.12
C GLY A 41 21.93 19.02 -10.38
N ASP A 42 21.56 19.71 -11.46
CA ASP A 42 21.47 19.17 -12.80
C ASP A 42 21.77 20.30 -13.80
N THR A 43 22.89 20.17 -14.52
CA THR A 43 23.34 21.18 -15.48
C THR A 43 22.50 21.21 -16.76
N GLU A 44 21.85 20.09 -17.12
CA GLU A 44 21.06 19.98 -18.35
C GLU A 44 19.78 20.83 -18.25
N ILE A 45 19.14 20.82 -17.08
CA ILE A 45 17.95 21.64 -16.79
C ILE A 45 18.26 22.94 -16.03
N THR A 46 19.55 23.33 -15.93
CA THR A 46 20.01 24.54 -15.20
C THR A 46 19.64 24.56 -13.71
N TRP A 47 19.41 23.38 -13.10
CA TRP A 47 19.13 23.28 -11.67
C TRP A 47 20.42 23.33 -10.86
N SER A 48 20.58 24.34 -10.02
CA SER A 48 21.77 24.50 -9.19
C SER A 48 21.68 23.70 -7.90
N ALA A 49 22.80 23.16 -7.42
CA ALA A 49 22.87 22.52 -6.10
C ALA A 49 22.61 23.55 -4.99
N ALA A 50 21.52 23.38 -4.23
CA ALA A 50 21.10 24.28 -3.17
C ALA A 50 21.73 23.94 -1.81
N CYS A 51 22.06 22.66 -1.58
CA CYS A 51 22.54 22.18 -0.29
C CYS A 51 23.94 22.70 0.09
N GLY A 52 24.70 23.24 -0.86
CA GLY A 52 25.95 23.96 -0.58
C GLY A 52 25.73 25.20 0.29
N SER A 53 24.65 25.97 0.05
CA SER A 53 24.28 27.12 0.89
C SER A 53 23.37 26.75 2.06
N PHE A 54 22.52 25.73 1.91
CA PHE A 54 21.48 25.37 2.90
C PHE A 54 21.72 24.02 3.59
N GLY A 55 22.97 23.66 3.89
CA GLY A 55 23.33 22.32 4.41
C GLY A 55 22.54 21.85 5.65
N LYS A 56 22.26 22.74 6.62
CA LYS A 56 21.44 22.40 7.80
C LYS A 56 19.99 22.04 7.44
N PHE A 57 19.41 22.74 6.47
CA PHE A 57 18.07 22.44 5.97
C PHE A 57 18.08 21.09 5.24
N CYS A 58 19.05 20.87 4.35
CA CYS A 58 19.16 19.62 3.61
C CYS A 58 19.37 18.42 4.51
N SER A 59 20.18 18.54 5.57
CA SER A 59 20.35 17.47 6.56
C SER A 59 19.02 17.11 7.25
N LYS A 60 18.23 18.11 7.67
CA LYS A 60 16.90 17.88 8.26
C LYS A 60 15.91 17.29 7.24
N ALA A 61 15.92 17.79 6.01
CA ALA A 61 15.09 17.26 4.93
C ALA A 61 15.43 15.80 4.63
N THR A 62 16.73 15.45 4.60
CA THR A 62 17.21 14.07 4.46
C THR A 62 16.66 13.18 5.57
N ALA A 63 16.79 13.61 6.83
CA ALA A 63 16.24 12.88 7.97
C ALA A 63 14.72 12.70 7.85
N SER A 64 13.99 13.74 7.41
CA SER A 64 12.54 13.66 7.15
C SER A 64 12.21 12.60 6.10
N VAL A 65 12.92 12.57 4.97
CA VAL A 65 12.71 11.60 3.90
C VAL A 65 12.97 10.16 4.40
N VAL A 66 14.04 9.95 5.16
CA VAL A 66 14.34 8.65 5.77
C VAL A 66 13.18 8.20 6.69
N ILE A 67 12.70 9.10 7.55
CA ILE A 67 11.54 8.81 8.41
C ILE A 67 10.29 8.49 7.57
N THR A 68 10.05 9.23 6.47
CA THR A 68 8.93 8.93 5.56
C THR A 68 9.01 7.51 5.02
N PHE A 69 10.19 7.02 4.60
CA PHE A 69 10.31 5.62 4.15
C PHE A 69 10.13 4.60 5.27
N VAL A 70 10.53 4.91 6.50
CA VAL A 70 10.21 4.06 7.66
C VAL A 70 8.69 3.98 7.86
N VAL A 71 7.99 5.10 7.75
CA VAL A 71 6.52 5.15 7.81
C VAL A 71 5.89 4.34 6.67
N VAL A 72 6.42 4.43 5.45
CA VAL A 72 5.97 3.60 4.31
C VAL A 72 6.12 2.11 4.62
N ALA A 73 7.24 1.67 5.20
CA ALA A 73 7.45 0.27 5.56
C ALA A 73 6.44 -0.22 6.60
N VAL A 74 6.12 0.62 7.60
CA VAL A 74 5.08 0.33 8.59
C VAL A 74 3.70 0.23 7.94
N TYR A 75 3.35 1.16 7.06
CA TYR A 75 2.07 1.10 6.34
C TYR A 75 1.96 -0.11 5.42
N ALA A 76 3.04 -0.46 4.71
CA ALA A 76 3.08 -1.67 3.90
C ALA A 76 2.86 -2.93 4.75
N PHE A 77 3.48 -3.01 5.93
CA PHE A 77 3.27 -4.12 6.85
C PHE A 77 1.81 -4.21 7.36
N ILE A 78 1.20 -3.06 7.71
CA ILE A 78 -0.20 -3.01 8.12
C ILE A 78 -1.13 -3.42 6.97
N SER A 79 -0.89 -2.91 5.76
CA SER A 79 -1.68 -3.28 4.56
C SER A 79 -1.61 -4.79 4.30
N ILE A 80 -0.42 -5.37 4.40
CA ILE A 80 -0.21 -6.82 4.26
C ILE A 80 -1.05 -7.57 5.30
N LEU A 81 -0.97 -7.21 6.58
CA LEU A 81 -1.78 -7.81 7.64
C LEU A 81 -3.30 -7.68 7.38
N SER A 82 -3.74 -6.50 6.94
CA SER A 82 -5.12 -6.18 6.60
C SER A 82 -5.63 -7.09 5.47
N SER A 83 -4.83 -7.24 4.40
CA SER A 83 -5.11 -8.14 3.28
C SER A 83 -5.19 -9.60 3.72
N TYR A 84 -4.25 -10.08 4.54
CA TYR A 84 -4.24 -11.45 5.05
C TYR A 84 -5.49 -11.75 5.87
N LYS A 85 -5.93 -10.79 6.70
CA LYS A 85 -7.17 -10.93 7.48
C LYS A 85 -8.41 -10.88 6.60
N LEU A 86 -8.43 -10.03 5.57
CA LEU A 86 -9.55 -9.92 4.64
C LEU A 86 -9.70 -11.19 3.80
N PHE A 87 -8.65 -11.60 3.10
CA PHE A 87 -8.66 -12.74 2.19
C PHE A 87 -8.62 -14.08 2.91
N GLY A 88 -7.94 -14.19 4.05
CA GLY A 88 -7.95 -15.41 4.85
C GLY A 88 -9.32 -15.75 5.48
N ARG A 89 -10.26 -14.80 5.51
CA ARG A 89 -11.64 -14.99 5.99
C ARG A 89 -12.64 -15.23 4.86
N TYR A 90 -12.25 -15.07 3.60
CA TYR A 90 -13.04 -15.50 2.45
C TYR A 90 -12.93 -17.03 2.32
N SER A 91 -13.73 -17.76 3.10
CA SER A 91 -14.01 -19.16 2.79
C SER A 91 -14.71 -19.24 1.45
N ALA A 92 -14.38 -20.25 0.63
CA ALA A 92 -15.03 -20.48 -0.66
C ALA A 92 -16.56 -20.41 -0.50
N PRO A 93 -17.29 -19.76 -1.42
CA PRO A 93 -18.75 -19.78 -1.38
C PRO A 93 -19.20 -21.24 -1.30
N MET A 94 -19.92 -21.60 -0.23
CA MET A 94 -20.55 -22.92 -0.15
C MET A 94 -21.46 -23.02 -1.39
N PRO A 95 -21.32 -24.06 -2.23
CA PRO A 95 -22.20 -24.19 -3.38
C PRO A 95 -23.64 -24.23 -2.86
N ASP A 96 -24.51 -23.43 -3.48
CA ASP A 96 -25.95 -23.48 -3.24
C ASP A 96 -26.40 -24.96 -3.22
N PRO A 97 -27.18 -25.42 -2.22
CA PRO A 97 -27.67 -26.79 -2.16
C PRO A 97 -28.30 -27.25 -3.48
N SER A 98 -28.97 -26.35 -4.21
CA SER A 98 -29.54 -26.63 -5.54
C SER A 98 -28.47 -26.95 -6.58
N LYS A 99 -27.37 -26.19 -6.62
CA LYS A 99 -26.22 -26.44 -7.51
C LYS A 99 -25.44 -27.69 -7.09
N GLN A 100 -25.36 -27.99 -5.81
CA GLN A 100 -24.75 -29.24 -5.34
C GLN A 100 -25.57 -30.46 -5.78
N LEU A 101 -26.90 -30.35 -5.71
CA LEU A 101 -27.81 -31.41 -6.17
C LEU A 101 -27.69 -31.66 -7.67
N GLU A 102 -27.61 -30.59 -8.49
CA GLU A 102 -27.40 -30.68 -9.95
C GLU A 102 -26.06 -31.35 -10.30
N ILE A 103 -24.96 -30.96 -9.63
CA ILE A 103 -23.62 -31.54 -9.86
C ILE A 103 -23.60 -33.02 -9.47
N SER A 104 -24.25 -33.37 -8.36
CA SER A 104 -24.36 -34.76 -7.89
C SER A 104 -25.22 -35.62 -8.83
N ALA A 105 -26.33 -35.06 -9.33
CA ALA A 105 -27.25 -35.72 -10.26
C ALA A 105 -26.68 -35.89 -11.69
N PHE A 106 -25.73 -35.03 -12.08
CA PHE A 106 -24.97 -35.18 -13.32
C PHE A 106 -23.88 -36.25 -13.18
N SER A 107 -23.17 -36.30 -12.04
CA SER A 107 -22.11 -37.29 -11.79
C SER A 107 -22.62 -38.73 -11.61
N GLY A 108 -23.86 -38.92 -11.16
CA GLY A 108 -24.47 -40.25 -10.99
C GLY A 108 -25.12 -40.83 -12.25
N ARG A 109 -24.95 -40.18 -13.41
CA ARG A 109 -25.61 -40.54 -14.68
C ARG A 109 -24.64 -41.05 -15.75
N CYS A 110 -23.44 -41.46 -15.33
CA CYS A 110 -22.46 -42.21 -16.13
C CYS A 110 -22.47 -43.68 -15.72
#